data_AF-A0A948I145-F1
#
_entry.id   AF-A0A948I145-F1
#
_cell.length_a   1.000
_cell.length_b   1.000
_cell.length_c   1.000
_cell.angle_alpha   90.00
_cell.angle_beta   90.00
_cell.angle_gamma   90.00
#
_symmetry.space_group_name_H-M   'P 1'
#
loop_
_entity.id
_entity.type
_entity.pdbx_description
1 polymer ?
#
loop_
_entity_poly.entity_id
_entity_poly.type
_entity_poly.pdbx_seq_one_letter_code
_entity_poly.pdbx_strand_id
1 'polypeptide(L)'
;MGLLDFVTSILTGGATGLLGMLASAGIRLLEAREKRHTLAIELAHAERLHLLQMEARSAEHENERLIAELGVARDLRVASYDHDRGYGRASLWVVNILRLVRPGLTLMLLGLTAVVFFQLYSDEDRRRIVEMLIYATTAAVIWWFGSRDMEKGK
;
A
#
# COMPACT_ATOMS: atom_id res chain seq x y z
N MET A 1 17.69 44.72 73.63
CA MET A 1 17.11 43.97 72.51
C MET A 1 17.66 42.55 72.61
N GLY A 2 16.93 41.67 73.30
CA GLY A 2 17.47 40.42 73.81
C GLY A 2 17.61 39.35 72.73
N LEU A 3 18.69 38.57 72.81
CA LEU A 3 18.97 37.39 71.99
C LEU A 3 17.81 36.38 72.03
N LEU A 4 17.03 36.38 73.11
CA LEU A 4 15.83 35.57 73.29
C LEU A 4 14.66 36.00 72.38
N ASP A 5 14.45 37.30 72.12
CA ASP A 5 13.39 37.78 71.20
C ASP A 5 13.72 37.48 69.73
N PHE A 6 15.01 37.50 69.39
CA PHE A 6 15.49 37.11 68.07
C PHE A 6 15.31 35.60 67.84
N VAL A 7 15.69 34.78 68.83
CA VAL A 7 15.54 33.31 68.79
C VAL A 7 14.07 32.88 68.82
N THR A 8 13.19 33.54 69.59
CA THR A 8 11.76 33.24 69.58
C THR A 8 11.08 33.68 68.28
N SER A 9 11.50 34.77 67.63
CA SER A 9 10.99 35.16 66.31
C SER A 9 11.40 34.19 65.19
N ILE A 10 12.62 33.61 65.29
CA ILE A 10 13.11 32.57 64.38
C ILE A 10 12.41 31.23 64.66
N LEU A 11 12.16 30.89 65.93
CA LEU A 11 11.41 29.68 66.29
C LEU A 11 9.93 29.77 65.87
N THR A 12 9.29 30.92 66.00
CA THR A 12 7.86 31.09 65.69
C THR A 12 7.60 31.36 64.21
N GLY A 13 8.52 32.00 63.49
CA GLY A 13 8.42 32.25 62.03
C GLY A 13 9.05 31.16 61.15
N GLY A 14 10.12 30.50 61.60
CA GLY A 14 10.83 29.46 60.83
C GLY A 14 10.26 28.05 60.98
N ALA A 15 9.76 27.68 62.17
CA ALA A 15 9.18 26.35 62.40
C ALA A 15 7.78 26.19 61.79
N THR A 16 7.00 27.27 61.77
CA THR A 16 5.69 27.30 61.08
C THR A 16 5.85 27.21 59.55
N GLY A 17 6.90 27.83 58.99
CA GLY A 17 7.27 27.68 57.57
C GLY A 17 7.75 26.26 57.21
N LEU A 18 8.51 25.60 58.08
CA LEU A 18 8.95 24.20 57.89
C LEU A 18 7.78 23.21 57.98
N LEU A 19 6.87 23.39 58.93
CA LEU A 19 5.65 22.59 59.02
C LEU A 19 4.73 22.81 57.80
N GLY A 20 4.61 24.06 57.33
CA GLY A 20 3.92 24.38 56.09
C GLY A 20 4.54 23.72 54.86
N MET A 21 5.88 23.68 54.78
CA MET A 21 6.60 22.98 53.71
C MET A 21 6.37 21.47 53.74
N LEU A 22 6.42 20.82 54.92
CA LEU A 22 6.16 19.39 55.04
C LEU A 22 4.71 19.04 54.71
N ALA A 23 3.75 19.84 55.16
CA ALA A 23 2.34 19.69 54.79
C ALA A 23 2.13 19.87 53.27
N SER A 24 2.77 20.88 52.67
CA SER A 24 2.69 21.13 51.23
C SER A 24 3.39 20.04 50.39
N ALA A 25 4.48 19.47 50.90
CA ALA A 25 5.18 18.35 50.25
C ALA A 25 4.33 17.08 50.25
N GLY A 26 3.59 16.83 51.33
CA GLY A 26 2.61 15.74 51.43
C GLY A 26 1.47 15.88 50.41
N ILE A 27 0.92 17.09 50.26
CA ILE A 27 -0.12 17.38 49.27
C ILE A 27 0.42 17.21 47.84
N ARG A 28 1.63 17.71 47.55
CA ARG A 28 2.28 17.56 46.22
C ARG A 28 2.51 16.10 45.84
N LEU A 29 2.78 15.21 46.79
CA LEU A 29 2.93 13.76 46.55
C LEU A 29 1.61 13.10 46.15
N LEU A 30 0.50 13.53 46.74
CA LEU A 30 -0.84 13.07 46.37
C LEU A 30 -1.24 13.60 44.99
N GLU A 31 -1.05 14.89 44.73
CA GLU A 31 -1.27 15.50 43.41
C GLU A 31 -0.41 14.84 42.32
N ALA A 32 0.84 14.51 42.63
CA ALA A 32 1.74 13.83 41.70
C ALA A 32 1.26 12.41 41.36
N ARG A 33 0.60 11.71 42.29
CA ARG A 33 -0.01 10.40 42.01
C ARG A 33 -1.22 10.52 41.09
N GLU A 34 -2.08 11.49 41.31
CA GLU A 34 -3.25 11.73 40.48
C GLU A 34 -2.87 12.20 39.06
N LYS A 35 -1.83 13.03 38.96
CA LYS A 35 -1.21 13.39 37.66
C LYS A 35 -0.63 12.19 36.92
N ARG A 36 -0.02 11.22 37.62
CA ARG A 36 0.48 9.99 36.97
C ARG A 36 -0.66 9.13 36.43
N HIS A 37 -1.77 9.04 37.17
CA HIS A 37 -2.93 8.26 36.75
C HIS A 37 -3.61 8.88 35.53
N THR A 38 -3.80 10.21 35.52
CA THR A 38 -4.34 10.94 34.36
C THR A 38 -3.42 10.82 33.14
N LEU A 39 -2.12 11.02 33.31
CA LEU A 39 -1.12 10.81 32.24
C LEU A 39 -1.14 9.38 31.69
N ALA A 40 -1.31 8.36 32.54
CA ALA A 40 -1.39 6.98 32.09
C ALA A 40 -2.63 6.73 31.20
N ILE A 41 -3.77 7.34 31.54
CA ILE A 41 -5.00 7.27 30.72
C ILE A 41 -4.81 8.01 29.40
N GLU A 42 -4.21 9.20 29.42
CA GLU A 42 -3.92 9.98 28.21
C GLU A 42 -2.98 9.25 27.27
N LEU A 43 -1.91 8.65 27.80
CA LEU A 43 -0.96 7.85 27.02
C LEU A 43 -1.63 6.61 26.42
N ALA A 44 -2.46 5.91 27.19
CA ALA A 44 -3.22 4.75 26.70
C ALA A 44 -4.22 5.16 25.59
N HIS A 45 -4.86 6.33 25.72
CA HIS A 45 -5.73 6.86 24.68
C HIS A 45 -4.95 7.24 23.42
N ALA A 46 -3.80 7.91 23.57
CA ALA A 46 -2.92 8.28 22.47
C ALA A 46 -2.39 7.05 21.72
N GLU A 47 -1.97 6.01 22.45
CA GLU A 47 -1.55 4.74 21.86
C GLU A 47 -2.69 4.10 21.07
N ARG A 48 -3.89 4.02 21.67
CA ARG A 48 -5.06 3.43 21.00
C ARG A 48 -5.44 4.21 19.74
N LEU A 49 -5.38 5.53 19.78
CA LEU A 49 -5.63 6.39 18.63
C LEU A 49 -4.58 6.15 17.52
N HIS A 50 -3.30 6.06 17.90
CA HIS A 50 -2.23 5.76 16.95
C HIS A 50 -2.39 4.39 16.30
N LEU A 51 -2.76 3.36 17.06
CA LEU A 51 -3.01 2.03 16.52
C LEU A 51 -4.16 2.03 15.52
N LEU A 52 -5.28 2.67 15.86
CA LEU A 52 -6.42 2.80 14.95
C LEU A 52 -6.07 3.59 13.68
N GLN A 53 -5.23 4.62 13.79
CA GLN A 53 -4.73 5.37 12.63
C GLN A 53 -3.80 4.52 11.75
N MET A 54 -2.94 3.69 12.35
CA MET A 54 -2.09 2.78 11.60
C MET A 54 -2.91 1.73 10.84
N GLU A 55 -3.93 1.16 11.49
CA GLU A 55 -4.86 0.22 10.88
C GLU A 55 -5.62 0.85 9.70
N ALA A 56 -6.23 2.03 9.92
CA ALA A 56 -6.91 2.77 8.86
C ALA A 56 -6.00 3.07 7.66
N ARG A 57 -4.76 3.53 7.91
CA ARG A 57 -3.77 3.78 6.84
C ARG A 57 -3.39 2.52 6.08
N SER A 58 -3.26 1.38 6.77
CA SER A 58 -2.94 0.12 6.10
C SER A 58 -4.05 -0.30 5.13
N ALA A 59 -5.32 -0.13 5.53
CA ALA A 59 -6.48 -0.39 4.68
C ALA A 59 -6.57 0.58 3.49
N GLU A 60 -6.28 1.87 3.72
CA GLU A 60 -6.20 2.87 2.65
C GLU A 60 -5.10 2.53 1.63
N HIS A 61 -3.90 2.18 2.10
CA HIS A 61 -2.79 1.82 1.22
C HIS A 61 -3.04 0.56 0.40
N GLU A 62 -3.75 -0.44 0.95
CA GLU A 62 -4.14 -1.62 0.17
C GLU A 62 -5.09 -1.23 -0.96
N ASN A 63 -6.05 -0.36 -0.68
CA ASN A 63 -6.98 0.13 -1.70
C ASN A 63 -6.26 0.99 -2.75
N GLU A 64 -5.35 1.88 -2.34
CA GLU A 64 -4.51 2.67 -3.25
C GLU A 64 -3.65 1.78 -4.17
N ARG A 65 -3.09 0.69 -3.62
CA ARG A 65 -2.34 -0.30 -4.41
C ARG A 65 -3.22 -0.95 -5.47
N LEU A 66 -4.41 -1.40 -5.10
CA LEU A 66 -5.35 -2.00 -6.05
C LEU A 66 -5.75 -1.01 -7.14
N ILE A 67 -6.01 0.26 -6.79
CA ILE A 67 -6.32 1.32 -7.76
C ILE A 67 -5.12 1.56 -8.70
N ALA A 68 -3.91 1.60 -8.16
CA ALA A 68 -2.70 1.79 -8.95
C ALA A 68 -2.46 0.61 -9.91
N GLU A 69 -2.62 -0.62 -9.46
CA GLU A 69 -2.48 -1.82 -10.31
C GLU A 69 -3.52 -1.85 -11.44
N LEU A 70 -4.78 -1.54 -11.12
CA LEU A 70 -5.85 -1.43 -12.12
C LEU A 70 -5.59 -0.27 -13.09
N GLY A 71 -5.06 0.84 -12.60
CA GLY A 71 -4.64 2.00 -13.39
C GLY A 71 -3.52 1.65 -14.37
N VAL A 72 -2.45 1.01 -13.90
CA VAL A 72 -1.34 0.53 -14.75
C VAL A 72 -1.85 -0.46 -15.81
N ALA A 73 -2.69 -1.41 -15.42
CA ALA A 73 -3.27 -2.37 -16.37
C ALA A 73 -4.15 -1.69 -17.42
N ARG A 74 -4.87 -0.61 -17.06
CA ARG A 74 -5.64 0.21 -17.99
C ARG A 74 -4.72 0.99 -18.92
N ASP A 75 -3.70 1.65 -18.40
CA ASP A 75 -2.79 2.51 -19.16
C ASP A 75 -1.99 1.71 -20.18
N LEU A 76 -1.51 0.52 -19.80
CA LEU A 76 -0.88 -0.43 -20.73
C LEU A 76 -1.82 -0.82 -21.88
N ARG A 77 -3.11 -1.02 -21.59
CA ARG A 77 -4.13 -1.29 -22.61
C ARG A 77 -4.35 -0.08 -23.51
N VAL A 78 -4.51 1.12 -22.95
CA VAL A 78 -4.72 2.36 -23.71
C VAL A 78 -3.54 2.67 -24.62
N ALA A 79 -2.30 2.55 -24.12
CA ALA A 79 -1.09 2.78 -24.91
C ALA A 79 -1.01 1.83 -26.13
N SER A 80 -1.41 0.56 -25.97
CA SER A 80 -1.51 -0.36 -27.10
C SER A 80 -2.57 0.07 -28.11
N TYR A 81 -3.71 0.58 -27.66
CA TYR A 81 -4.75 1.06 -28.57
C TYR A 81 -4.35 2.35 -29.28
N ASP A 82 -3.63 3.25 -28.62
CA ASP A 82 -3.14 4.47 -29.26
C ASP A 82 -2.10 4.15 -30.33
N HIS A 83 -1.26 3.13 -30.11
CA HIS A 83 -0.39 2.59 -31.15
C HIS A 83 -1.20 2.08 -32.36
N ASP A 84 -2.33 1.40 -32.12
CA ASP A 84 -3.21 0.91 -33.19
C ASP A 84 -4.11 2.00 -33.81
N ARG A 85 -4.33 3.13 -33.13
CA ARG A 85 -5.10 4.28 -33.63
C ARG A 85 -4.25 5.28 -34.39
N GLY A 86 -2.93 5.25 -34.21
CA GLY A 86 -1.97 6.12 -34.91
C GLY A 86 -1.89 5.86 -36.43
N TYR A 87 -2.45 4.75 -36.91
CA TYR A 87 -2.68 4.56 -38.34
C TYR A 87 -3.76 5.56 -38.78
N GLY A 88 -3.35 6.66 -39.44
CA GLY A 88 -4.26 7.70 -39.95
C GLY A 88 -5.41 7.13 -40.79
N ARG A 89 -6.38 7.98 -41.20
CA ARG A 89 -7.62 7.56 -41.91
C ARG A 89 -7.35 6.67 -43.13
N ALA A 90 -7.24 5.37 -42.90
CA ALA A 90 -7.03 4.34 -43.90
C ALA A 90 -8.38 3.84 -44.41
N SER A 91 -8.41 3.35 -45.65
CA SER A 91 -9.61 2.71 -46.19
C SER A 91 -10.00 1.51 -45.32
N LEU A 92 -11.31 1.27 -45.17
CA LEU A 92 -11.85 0.15 -44.38
C LEU A 92 -11.24 -1.20 -44.77
N TRP A 93 -10.85 -1.37 -46.03
CA TRP A 93 -10.18 -2.57 -46.52
C TRP A 93 -8.79 -2.78 -45.91
N VAL A 94 -7.97 -1.72 -45.85
CA VAL A 94 -6.64 -1.78 -45.22
C VAL A 94 -6.76 -2.02 -43.71
N VAL A 95 -7.74 -1.41 -43.06
CA VAL A 95 -8.02 -1.63 -41.63
C VAL A 95 -8.41 -3.08 -41.36
N ASN A 96 -9.25 -3.68 -42.22
CA ASN A 96 -9.64 -5.08 -42.09
C ASN A 96 -8.46 -6.05 -42.26
N ILE A 97 -7.51 -5.74 -43.16
CA ILE A 97 -6.28 -6.52 -43.32
C ILE A 97 -5.33 -6.33 -42.14
N LEU A 98 -5.13 -5.11 -41.65
CA LEU A 98 -4.33 -4.87 -40.44
C LEU A 98 -4.92 -5.58 -39.22
N ARG A 99 -6.25 -5.64 -39.11
CA ARG A 99 -6.95 -6.39 -38.06
C ARG A 99 -6.69 -7.90 -38.12
N LEU A 100 -6.30 -8.45 -39.28
CA LEU A 100 -5.94 -9.86 -39.46
C LEU A 100 -4.47 -10.17 -39.07
N VAL A 101 -3.60 -9.16 -38.97
CA VAL A 101 -2.20 -9.36 -38.56
C VAL A 101 -2.11 -9.96 -37.15
N ARG A 102 -2.92 -9.44 -36.22
CA ARG A 102 -2.91 -9.87 -34.82
C ARG A 102 -3.36 -11.34 -34.61
N PRO A 103 -4.49 -11.83 -35.19
CA PRO A 103 -4.83 -13.25 -35.14
C PRO A 103 -3.85 -14.11 -35.94
N GLY A 104 -3.27 -13.59 -37.01
CA GLY A 104 -2.20 -14.26 -37.77
C GLY A 104 -0.98 -14.54 -36.91
N LEU A 105 -0.50 -13.55 -36.14
CA LEU A 105 0.62 -13.73 -35.21
C LEU A 105 0.30 -14.73 -34.10
N THR A 106 -0.92 -14.73 -33.54
CA THR A 106 -1.31 -15.72 -32.51
C THR A 106 -1.35 -17.14 -33.06
N LEU A 107 -1.87 -17.34 -34.28
CA LEU A 107 -1.89 -18.65 -34.93
C LEU A 107 -0.47 -19.12 -35.30
N MET A 108 0.39 -18.20 -35.75
CA MET A 108 1.79 -18.48 -36.04
C MET A 108 2.54 -18.91 -34.77
N LEU A 109 2.36 -18.21 -33.65
CA LEU A 109 2.95 -18.56 -32.36
C LEU A 109 2.48 -19.93 -31.87
N LEU A 110 1.18 -20.20 -31.96
CA LEU A 110 0.61 -21.50 -31.58
C LEU A 110 1.13 -22.64 -32.48
N GLY A 111 1.26 -22.39 -33.78
CA GLY A 111 1.88 -23.32 -34.73
C GLY A 111 3.34 -23.59 -34.41
N LEU A 112 4.12 -22.55 -34.08
CA LEU A 112 5.53 -22.67 -33.69
C LEU A 112 5.67 -23.47 -32.39
N THR A 113 4.81 -23.23 -31.40
CA THR A 113 4.72 -24.05 -30.18
C THR A 113 4.44 -25.52 -30.48
N ALA A 114 3.48 -25.80 -31.37
CA ALA A 114 3.18 -27.17 -31.76
C ALA A 114 4.36 -27.84 -32.48
N VAL A 115 5.02 -27.15 -33.41
CA VAL A 115 6.19 -27.67 -34.13
C VAL A 115 7.33 -27.99 -33.16
N VAL A 116 7.68 -27.06 -32.27
CA VAL A 116 8.74 -27.28 -31.26
C VAL A 116 8.39 -28.45 -30.34
N PHE A 117 7.12 -28.57 -29.91
CA PHE A 117 6.65 -29.69 -29.09
C PHE A 117 6.85 -31.05 -29.76
N PHE A 118 6.59 -31.16 -31.07
CA PHE A 118 6.75 -32.42 -31.82
C PHE A 118 8.19 -32.69 -32.27
N GLN A 119 9.06 -31.67 -32.31
CA GLN A 119 10.42 -31.79 -32.81
C GLN A 119 11.47 -32.04 -31.71
N LEU A 120 11.11 -31.84 -30.43
CA LEU A 120 11.98 -32.18 -29.31
C LEU A 120 11.91 -33.68 -28.96
N TYR A 121 13.07 -34.36 -29.03
CA TYR A 121 13.23 -35.79 -28.74
C TYR A 121 13.57 -36.12 -27.28
N SER A 122 13.99 -35.14 -26.46
CA SER A 122 14.39 -35.34 -25.05
C SER A 122 13.35 -34.78 -24.09
N ASP A 123 12.90 -35.57 -23.10
CA ASP A 123 11.80 -35.23 -22.19
C ASP A 123 12.13 -34.07 -21.22
N GLU A 124 13.40 -33.91 -20.84
CA GLU A 124 13.83 -32.86 -19.91
C GLU A 124 13.79 -31.46 -20.55
N ASP A 125 14.31 -31.32 -21.78
CA ASP A 125 14.28 -30.07 -22.54
C ASP A 125 12.86 -29.72 -22.98
N ARG A 126 12.07 -30.74 -23.31
CA ARG A 126 10.68 -30.60 -23.74
C ARG A 126 9.85 -29.94 -22.65
N ARG A 127 9.99 -30.36 -21.39
CA ARG A 127 9.16 -29.82 -20.31
C ARG A 127 9.40 -28.31 -20.09
N ARG A 128 10.66 -27.89 -20.04
CA ARG A 128 11.02 -26.48 -19.77
C ARG A 128 10.64 -25.54 -20.92
N ILE A 129 10.91 -25.96 -22.15
CA ILE A 129 10.64 -25.15 -23.34
C ILE A 129 9.12 -25.07 -23.58
N VAL A 130 8.41 -26.19 -23.41
CA VAL A 130 6.95 -26.23 -23.59
C VAL A 130 6.24 -25.39 -22.54
N GLU A 131 6.67 -25.39 -21.27
CA GLU A 131 6.07 -24.54 -20.24
C GLU A 131 6.21 -23.04 -20.54
N MET A 132 7.40 -22.59 -20.97
CA MET A 132 7.63 -21.20 -21.39
C MET A 132 6.80 -20.82 -22.62
N LEU A 133 6.69 -21.71 -23.61
CA LEU A 133 5.90 -21.48 -24.80
C LEU A 133 4.39 -21.50 -24.52
N ILE A 134 3.91 -22.36 -23.63
CA ILE A 134 2.50 -22.36 -23.18
C ILE A 134 2.20 -21.05 -22.46
N TYR A 135 3.08 -20.58 -21.58
CA TYR A 135 2.91 -19.30 -20.91
C TYR A 135 2.84 -18.13 -21.91
N ALA A 136 3.79 -18.05 -22.85
CA ALA A 136 3.79 -17.03 -23.90
C ALA A 136 2.54 -17.11 -24.81
N THR A 137 2.12 -18.32 -25.17
CA THR A 137 0.91 -18.55 -25.97
C THR A 137 -0.34 -18.12 -25.21
N THR A 138 -0.44 -18.46 -23.92
CA THR A 138 -1.56 -18.07 -23.06
C THR A 138 -1.63 -16.54 -22.90
N ALA A 139 -0.49 -15.89 -22.68
CA ALA A 139 -0.41 -14.42 -22.62
C ALA A 139 -0.86 -13.77 -23.94
N ALA A 140 -0.43 -14.30 -25.09
CA ALA A 140 -0.86 -13.82 -26.40
C ALA A 140 -2.36 -14.02 -26.66
N VAL A 141 -2.92 -15.16 -26.23
CA VAL A 141 -4.36 -15.48 -26.34
C VAL A 141 -5.20 -14.56 -25.44
N ILE A 142 -4.80 -14.36 -24.18
CA ILE A 142 -5.46 -13.43 -23.26
C ILE A 142 -5.44 -12.00 -23.82
N TRP A 143 -4.32 -11.58 -24.38
CA TRP A 143 -4.19 -10.27 -25.02
C TRP A 143 -5.15 -10.10 -26.21
N TRP A 144 -5.32 -11.15 -27.03
CA TRP A 144 -6.25 -11.14 -28.17
C TRP A 144 -7.72 -11.16 -27.77
N PHE A 145 -8.14 -12.03 -26.85
CA PHE A 145 -9.55 -12.16 -26.49
C PHE A 145 -10.00 -11.13 -25.45
N GLY A 146 -9.13 -10.79 -24.50
CA GLY A 146 -9.40 -9.76 -23.49
C GLY A 146 -9.58 -8.36 -24.08
N SER A 147 -9.10 -8.11 -25.31
CA SER A 147 -9.26 -6.82 -26.01
C SER A 147 -10.60 -6.68 -26.75
N ARG A 148 -11.37 -7.76 -26.97
CA ARG A 148 -12.63 -7.70 -27.76
C ARG A 148 -13.88 -7.48 -26.91
N ASP A 149 -13.82 -7.72 -25.61
CA ASP A 149 -14.98 -7.56 -24.72
C ASP A 149 -15.33 -6.09 -24.45
N MET A 150 -14.37 -5.18 -24.65
CA MET A 150 -14.54 -3.73 -24.43
C MET A 150 -15.26 -2.99 -25.58
N GLU A 151 -15.52 -3.63 -26.72
CA GLU A 151 -16.24 -2.99 -27.85
C GLU A 151 -17.77 -3.05 -27.68
N LYS A 152 -18.29 -3.84 -26.72
CA LYS A 152 -19.73 -3.95 -26.43
C LYS A 152 -20.25 -2.98 -25.36
N GLY A 153 -19.42 -2.05 -24.91
CA GLY A 153 -19.82 -0.97 -24.00
C GLY A 153 -20.08 0.33 -24.74
N LYS A 154 -21.12 0.37 -25.57
CA LYS A 154 -21.78 1.61 -26.01
C LYS A 154 -23.27 1.50 -25.73
#